data_AF-A0A1F6CK18-F1
#
_entry.id   AF-A0A1F6CK18-F1
#
_cell.length_a   1.000
_cell.length_b   1.000
_cell.length_c   1.000
_cell.angle_alpha   90.00
_cell.angle_beta   90.00
_cell.angle_gamma   90.00
#
_symmetry.space_group_name_H-M   'P 1'
#
loop_
_entity.id
_entity.type
_entity.pdbx_description
1 polymer ?
#
loop_
_entity_poly.entity_id
_entity_poly.type
_entity_poly.pdbx_seq_one_letter_code
_entity_poly.pdbx_strand_id
1 'polypeptide(L)'
;MKGYTYYSLEGSRAATLNVTYRSPLLTGIARQVGPLYLDKVYGAVYADVGRAWYGDSMDRILKRGVKRDIGAQLRFDAVSFHIFPTRVSLDAAYGLDTVPLQQAGDPEERSGWKVYFTLLFGYL
;
A
#
# COMPACT_ATOMS: atom_id res chain seq x y z
N MET A 1 -2.71 1.78 -4.56
CA MET A 1 -3.94 1.08 -4.15
C MET A 1 -3.57 -0.19 -3.40
N LYS A 2 -3.14 -0.05 -2.15
CA LYS A 2 -2.71 -1.21 -1.34
C LYS A 2 -3.90 -1.88 -0.64
N GLY A 3 -5.07 -1.25 -0.61
CA GLY A 3 -6.26 -1.83 0.02
C GLY A 3 -6.91 -2.97 -0.77
N TYR A 4 -6.47 -3.25 -2.00
CA TYR A 4 -7.10 -4.20 -2.93
C TYR A 4 -6.14 -5.33 -3.34
N THR A 5 -6.67 -6.54 -3.59
CA THR A 5 -5.86 -7.70 -3.99
C THR A 5 -5.28 -7.51 -5.39
N TYR A 6 -4.12 -8.11 -5.67
CA TYR A 6 -3.58 -8.17 -7.04
C TYR A 6 -4.63 -8.74 -8.01
N TYR A 7 -4.75 -8.14 -9.20
CA TYR A 7 -5.73 -8.48 -10.25
C TYR A 7 -7.21 -8.21 -9.92
N SER A 8 -7.52 -7.56 -8.79
CA SER A 8 -8.91 -7.15 -8.49
C SER A 8 -9.41 -5.95 -9.31
N LEU A 9 -8.51 -5.23 -9.99
CA LEU A 9 -8.82 -4.11 -10.86
C LEU A 9 -8.33 -4.41 -12.27
N GLU A 10 -9.25 -4.78 -13.16
CA GLU A 10 -8.97 -5.09 -14.55
C GLU A 10 -9.49 -3.99 -15.47
N GLY A 11 -8.79 -3.73 -16.56
CA GLY A 11 -9.15 -2.70 -17.54
C GLY A 11 -8.03 -2.48 -18.56
N SER A 12 -8.36 -1.94 -19.73
CA SER A 12 -7.36 -1.51 -20.72
C SER A 12 -6.81 -0.12 -20.43
N ARG A 13 -7.52 0.66 -19.59
CA ARG A 13 -7.14 1.99 -19.14
C ARG A 13 -7.24 2.06 -17.63
N ALA A 14 -6.29 2.74 -17.01
CA ALA A 14 -6.28 2.96 -15.56
C ALA A 14 -5.87 4.40 -15.25
N ALA A 15 -6.53 4.98 -14.25
CA ALA A 15 -6.14 6.24 -13.65
C ALA A 15 -6.05 6.03 -12.14
N THR A 16 -4.96 6.48 -11.53
CA THR A 16 -4.73 6.37 -10.09
C THR A 16 -4.14 7.68 -9.57
N LEU A 17 -4.53 8.03 -8.36
CA LEU A 17 -4.05 9.17 -7.60
C LEU A 17 -3.67 8.65 -6.21
N ASN A 18 -2.41 8.80 -5.84
CA ASN A 18 -1.92 8.50 -4.51
C ASN A 18 -1.57 9.82 -3.80
N VAL A 19 -2.05 9.98 -2.58
CA VAL A 19 -1.64 11.06 -1.68
C VAL A 19 -1.01 10.41 -0.46
N THR A 20 0.27 10.70 -0.22
CA THR A 20 1.01 10.18 0.94
C THR A 20 1.58 11.33 1.74
N TYR A 21 1.21 11.41 3.01
CA TYR A 21 1.82 12.31 3.98
C TYR A 21 2.78 11.52 4.87
N ARG A 22 4.06 11.89 4.87
CA ARG A 22 5.11 11.24 5.66
C ARG A 22 5.69 12.22 6.67
N SER A 23 5.79 11.76 7.92
CA SER A 23 6.39 12.48 9.02
C SER A 23 7.51 11.65 9.68
N PRO A 24 8.67 12.25 10.01
CA PRO A 24 9.65 11.62 10.87
C PRO A 24 9.07 11.54 12.30
N LEU A 25 8.76 10.32 12.77
CA LEU A 25 8.21 10.13 14.11
C LEU A 25 9.31 10.17 15.17
N LEU A 26 10.41 9.46 14.91
CA LEU A 26 11.56 9.42 15.78
C LEU A 26 12.83 9.51 14.94
N THR A 27 13.73 10.40 15.32
CA THR A 27 15.01 10.62 14.65
C THR A 27 16.12 10.64 15.69
N GLY A 28 17.27 10.07 15.36
CA GLY A 28 18.42 10.06 16.27
C GLY A 28 18.23 9.09 17.43
N ILE A 29 17.53 7.97 17.21
CA ILE A 29 17.42 6.90 18.21
C ILE A 29 18.82 6.36 18.54
N ALA A 30 19.69 6.26 17.52
CA ALA A 30 21.08 5.83 17.62
C ALA A 30 21.27 4.56 18.46
N ARG A 31 20.32 3.62 18.36
CA ARG A 31 20.33 2.37 19.13
C ARG A 31 20.92 1.27 18.27
N GLN A 32 22.00 0.66 18.76
CA GLN A 32 22.55 -0.56 18.20
C GLN A 32 22.00 -1.78 18.93
N VAL A 33 21.43 -2.72 18.17
CA VAL A 33 20.99 -4.04 18.65
C VAL A 33 21.71 -5.09 17.81
N GLY A 34 22.83 -5.60 18.34
CA GLY A 34 23.69 -6.55 17.61
C GLY A 34 24.24 -5.95 16.31
N PRO A 35 24.06 -6.61 15.15
CA PRO A 35 24.52 -6.10 13.86
C PRO A 35 23.60 -5.02 13.26
N LEU A 36 22.46 -4.71 13.89
CA LEU A 36 21.48 -3.74 13.41
C LEU A 36 21.63 -2.41 14.14
N TYR A 37 21.87 -1.34 13.40
CA TYR A 37 21.85 0.03 13.90
C TYR A 37 20.56 0.72 13.49
N LEU A 38 19.69 1.04 14.45
CA LEU A 38 18.42 1.72 14.20
C LEU A 38 18.59 3.24 14.40
N ASP A 39 18.30 4.01 13.36
CA ASP A 39 18.52 5.47 13.36
C ASP A 39 17.21 6.25 13.38
N LYS A 40 16.28 5.91 12.47
CA LYS A 40 15.07 6.70 12.20
C LYS A 40 13.84 5.84 12.05
N VAL A 41 12.73 6.38 12.53
CA VAL A 41 11.39 5.83 12.35
C VAL A 41 10.51 6.89 11.69
N TYR A 42 9.91 6.50 10.58
CA TYR A 42 9.00 7.33 9.81
C TYR A 42 7.60 6.76 9.90
N GLY A 43 6.64 7.64 10.15
CA GLY A 43 5.22 7.36 9.98
C GLY A 43 4.75 7.96 8.68
N ALA A 44 3.88 7.27 7.97
CA ALA A 44 3.15 7.87 6.87
C ALA A 44 1.69 7.44 6.92
N VAL A 45 0.82 8.31 6.45
CA VAL A 45 -0.55 7.97 6.11
C VAL A 45 -0.72 8.21 4.62
N TYR A 46 -1.42 7.31 3.96
CA TYR A 46 -1.64 7.38 2.53
C TYR A 46 -3.10 7.12 2.21
N ALA A 47 -3.58 7.75 1.14
CA ALA A 47 -4.87 7.50 0.56
C ALA A 47 -4.68 7.30 -0.95
N ASP A 48 -5.27 6.25 -1.48
CA ASP A 48 -5.30 6.00 -2.91
C ASP A 48 -6.73 6.14 -3.44
N VAL A 49 -6.86 6.75 -4.62
CA VAL A 49 -8.10 6.79 -5.39
C VAL A 49 -7.77 6.38 -6.81
N GLY A 50 -8.53 5.45 -7.38
CA GLY A 50 -8.24 4.97 -8.72
C GLY A 50 -9.40 4.23 -9.37
N ARG A 51 -9.31 4.10 -10.68
CA ARG A 51 -10.29 3.40 -11.50
C ARG A 51 -9.58 2.72 -12.67
N ALA A 52 -9.96 1.48 -12.93
CA ALA A 52 -9.64 0.76 -14.15
C ALA A 52 -10.91 0.55 -14.99
N TRP A 53 -10.83 0.71 -16.31
CA TRP A 53 -11.97 0.60 -17.22
C TRP A 53 -11.55 0.16 -18.63
N TYR A 54 -12.47 -0.41 -19.42
CA TYR A 54 -12.23 -0.79 -20.82
C TYR A 54 -12.73 0.27 -21.81
N GLY A 55 -13.69 1.11 -21.43
CA GLY A 55 -14.29 2.14 -22.27
C GLY A 55 -15.48 1.65 -23.10
N ASP A 56 -16.09 0.53 -22.70
CA ASP A 56 -17.27 -0.07 -23.36
C ASP A 56 -18.39 -0.30 -22.31
N SER A 57 -19.58 -0.64 -22.79
CA SER A 57 -20.79 -1.02 -22.05
C SER A 57 -20.56 -2.03 -20.91
N MET A 58 -19.51 -2.86 -20.99
CA MET A 58 -19.05 -3.75 -19.91
C MET A 58 -18.66 -3.03 -18.61
N ASP A 59 -18.23 -1.76 -18.65
CA ASP A 59 -17.82 -1.02 -17.45
C ASP A 59 -19.00 -0.75 -16.49
N ARG A 60 -20.21 -0.59 -17.05
CA ARG A 60 -21.44 -0.37 -16.28
C ARG A 60 -21.96 -1.68 -15.68
N ILE A 61 -21.81 -2.79 -16.41
CA ILE A 61 -22.24 -4.13 -15.99
C ILE A 61 -21.37 -4.63 -14.83
N LEU A 62 -20.06 -4.39 -14.89
CA LEU A 62 -19.10 -4.86 -13.88
C LEU A 62 -18.94 -3.90 -12.68
N LYS A 63 -19.83 -2.89 -12.54
CA LYS A 63 -19.80 -1.86 -11.48
C LYS A 63 -18.39 -1.31 -11.23
N ARG A 64 -17.64 -1.02 -12.30
CA ARG A 64 -16.26 -0.53 -12.25
C ARG A 64 -16.22 0.97 -11.92
N GLY A 65 -16.66 1.27 -10.70
CA GLY A 65 -16.63 2.59 -10.08
C GLY A 65 -15.23 2.96 -9.59
N VAL A 66 -15.09 4.20 -9.14
CA VAL A 66 -13.88 4.68 -8.47
C VAL A 66 -13.70 3.89 -7.18
N LYS A 67 -12.47 3.42 -6.94
CA LYS A 67 -12.07 2.71 -5.74
C LYS A 67 -11.15 3.58 -4.91
N ARG A 68 -11.33 3.52 -3.60
CA ARG A 68 -10.62 4.29 -2.61
C ARG A 68 -10.04 3.36 -1.58
N ASP A 69 -8.83 3.65 -1.15
CA ASP A 69 -8.25 3.04 0.03
C ASP A 69 -7.54 4.09 0.87
N ILE A 70 -7.39 3.74 2.15
CA ILE A 70 -6.62 4.51 3.10
C ILE A 70 -5.73 3.54 3.86
N GLY A 71 -4.52 3.98 4.19
CA GLY A 71 -3.61 3.18 4.98
C GLY A 71 -2.61 4.01 5.75
N ALA A 72 -1.93 3.33 6.66
CA ALA A 72 -0.82 3.85 7.40
C ALA A 72 0.41 2.98 7.15
N GLN A 73 1.58 3.61 7.14
CA GLN A 73 2.88 2.98 7.01
C GLN A 73 3.74 3.37 8.21
N LEU A 74 4.40 2.39 8.81
CA LEU A 74 5.46 2.58 9.77
C LEU A 74 6.76 2.02 9.17
N ARG A 75 7.76 2.89 9.02
CA ARG A 75 9.03 2.56 8.38
C ARG A 75 10.17 2.76 9.37
N PHE A 76 11.03 1.77 9.46
CA PHE A 76 12.24 1.75 10.27
C PHE A 76 13.44 1.72 9.32
N ASP A 77 14.26 2.76 9.39
CA ASP A 77 15.51 2.85 8.64
C ASP A 77 16.66 2.46 9.58
N ALA A 78 17.38 1.41 9.19
CA ALA A 78 18.47 0.82 9.93
C ALA A 78 19.68 0.52 9.02
N VAL A 79 20.83 0.28 9.62
CA VAL A 79 22.04 -0.19 8.93
C VAL A 79 22.42 -1.54 9.51
N SER A 80 22.42 -2.59 8.68
CA SER A 80 22.90 -3.92 9.03
C SER A 80 24.41 -4.01 8.78
N PHE A 81 25.15 -4.64 9.69
CA PHE A 81 26.59 -4.93 9.58
C PHE A 81 27.45 -3.70 9.25
N HIS A 82 27.01 -2.51 9.67
CA HIS A 82 27.67 -1.22 9.43
C HIS A 82 27.78 -0.80 7.94
N ILE A 83 27.30 -1.61 6.99
CA ILE A 83 27.48 -1.37 5.55
C ILE A 83 26.21 -1.55 4.72
N PHE A 84 25.19 -2.23 5.25
CA PHE A 84 23.98 -2.56 4.49
C PHE A 84 22.78 -1.72 4.92
N PRO A 85 22.35 -0.71 4.12
CA PRO A 85 21.12 0.01 4.41
C PRO A 85 19.95 -0.99 4.37
N THR A 86 19.26 -1.08 5.50
CA THR A 86 18.19 -2.04 5.76
C THR A 86 16.96 -1.26 6.19
N ARG A 87 15.86 -1.48 5.49
CA ARG A 87 14.61 -0.80 5.74
C ARG A 87 13.53 -1.82 5.97
N VAL A 88 12.87 -1.68 7.12
CA VAL A 88 11.68 -2.44 7.46
C VAL A 88 10.49 -1.51 7.31
N SER A 89 9.42 -1.94 6.66
CA SER A 89 8.18 -1.18 6.55
C SER A 89 6.98 -2.08 6.81
N LEU A 90 6.10 -1.60 7.66
CA LEU A 90 4.81 -2.20 7.97
C LEU A 90 3.74 -1.27 7.41
N ASP A 91 2.93 -1.77 6.50
CA ASP A 91 1.83 -1.02 5.89
C ASP A 91 0.51 -1.70 6.25
N ALA A 92 -0.41 -0.96 6.85
CA ALA A 92 -1.80 -1.40 7.03
C ALA A 92 -2.68 -0.58 6.09
N ALA A 93 -3.36 -1.26 5.17
CA ALA A 93 -4.26 -0.66 4.20
C ALA A 93 -5.68 -1.19 4.41
N TYR A 94 -6.67 -0.32 4.25
CA TYR A 94 -8.08 -0.65 4.32
C TYR A 94 -8.77 -0.17 3.04
N GLY A 95 -9.39 -1.10 2.31
CA GLY A 95 -10.19 -0.76 1.14
C GLY A 95 -11.57 -0.26 1.58
N LEU A 96 -11.92 0.96 1.22
CA LEU A 96 -13.20 1.55 1.63
C LEU A 96 -14.37 1.02 0.78
N ASP A 97 -14.08 0.60 -0.45
CA ASP A 97 -15.09 0.17 -1.40
C ASP A 97 -15.08 -1.36 -1.60
N THR A 98 -16.21 -1.87 -2.06
CA THR A 98 -16.40 -3.27 -2.45
C THR A 98 -15.50 -3.62 -3.64
N VAL A 99 -14.96 -4.84 -3.66
CA VAL A 99 -14.23 -5.38 -4.81
C VAL A 99 -15.19 -5.45 -6.01
N PRO A 100 -14.81 -4.96 -7.20
CA PRO A 100 -15.68 -5.07 -8.37
C PRO A 100 -15.84 -6.54 -8.76
N LEU A 101 -17.04 -6.90 -9.20
CA LEU A 101 -17.35 -8.26 -9.64
C LEU A 101 -16.42 -8.65 -10.80
N GLN A 102 -15.72 -9.78 -10.68
CA GLN A 102 -14.92 -10.35 -11.77
C GLN A 102 -15.82 -11.10 -12.75
N GLN A 103 -16.89 -11.75 -12.28
CA GLN A 103 -17.93 -12.36 -13.13
C GLN A 103 -19.35 -11.98 -12.66
N ALA A 104 -20.31 -11.94 -13.59
CA ALA A 104 -21.71 -11.63 -13.27
C ALA A 104 -22.33 -12.76 -12.43
N GLY A 105 -22.41 -12.57 -11.12
CA GLY A 105 -22.93 -13.56 -10.17
C GLY A 105 -22.07 -13.76 -8.92
N ASP A 106 -20.85 -13.22 -8.88
CA ASP A 106 -20.01 -13.30 -7.68
C ASP A 106 -20.59 -12.48 -6.52
N PRO A 107 -20.41 -12.91 -5.26
CA PRO A 107 -20.77 -12.11 -4.10
C PRO A 107 -19.88 -10.86 -4.01
N GLU A 108 -20.50 -9.71 -3.73
CA GLU A 108 -19.82 -8.44 -3.48
C GLU A 108 -19.03 -8.50 -2.17
N GLU A 109 -17.73 -8.82 -2.25
CA GLU A 109 -16.86 -8.89 -1.08
C GLU A 109 -16.28 -7.50 -0.72
N ARG A 110 -16.41 -7.10 0.55
CA ARG A 110 -15.77 -5.87 1.05
C ARG A 110 -14.26 -6.08 1.10
N SER A 111 -13.51 -5.12 0.54
CA SER A 111 -12.06 -5.16 0.59
C SER A 111 -11.60 -4.90 2.04
N GLY A 112 -11.35 -5.96 2.80
CA GLY A 112 -11.00 -5.87 4.22
C GLY A 112 -9.64 -5.24 4.52
N TRP A 113 -9.16 -5.45 5.75
CA TRP A 113 -7.82 -5.02 6.17
C TRP A 113 -6.75 -5.85 5.49
N LYS A 114 -5.73 -5.17 4.98
CA LYS A 114 -4.53 -5.79 4.42
C LYS A 114 -3.31 -5.25 5.15
N VAL A 115 -2.44 -6.16 5.57
CA VAL A 115 -1.19 -5.82 6.23
C VAL A 115 -0.04 -6.32 5.36
N TYR A 116 0.87 -5.41 5.01
CA TYR A 116 2.05 -5.71 4.24
C TYR A 116 3.28 -5.52 5.11
N PHE A 117 4.15 -6.51 5.10
CA PHE A 117 5.49 -6.42 5.63
C PHE A 117 6.46 -6.31 4.45
N THR A 118 7.27 -5.26 4.44
CA THR A 118 8.31 -5.06 3.43
C THR A 118 9.65 -4.97 4.13
N LEU A 119 10.58 -5.84 3.72
CA LEU A 119 11.96 -5.81 4.15
C LEU A 119 12.83 -5.54 2.92
N LEU A 120 13.66 -4.51 3.01
CA LEU A 120 14.41 -4.00 1.88
C LEU A 120 15.88 -3.85 2.28
N PHE A 121 16.77 -4.39 1.44
CA PHE A 121 18.21 -4.37 1.64
C PHE A 121 18.90 -3.66 0.47
N GLY A 122 19.98 -2.93 0.74
CA GLY A 122 20.84 -2.39 -0.31
C GLY A 122 20.18 -1.33 -1.19
N TYR A 123 19.24 -0.56 -0.65
CA TYR A 123 18.73 0.62 -1.36
C TYR A 123 19.74 1.76 -1.26
N LEU A 124 20.00 2.40 -2.39
CA LEU A 124 20.70 3.68 -2.50
C LEU A 124 19.69 4.83 -2.39
#